data_AF-A0A318PGR8-F1
#
_entry.id   AF-A0A318PGR8-F1
#
_cell.length_a   1.000
_cell.length_b   1.000
_cell.length_c   1.000
_cell.angle_alpha   90.00
_cell.angle_beta   90.00
_cell.angle_gamma   90.00
#
_symmetry.space_group_name_H-M   'P 1'
#
loop_
_entity.id
_entity.type
_entity.pdbx_description
1 polymer ?
#
loop_
_entity_poly.entity_id
_entity_poly.type
_entity_poly.pdbx_seq_one_letter_code
_entity_poly.pdbx_strand_id
1 'polypeptide(L)'
;MKGRQLRLQVNSKERAERGRAMLQAGLGDLVRAPLTQIMTPAQAMEDRGTHGREVSPELQIPPEEEARIIGQMLERHYRQVLDEPVPALGDLTPRQAVQTASGRKKVAIWLKDIENTTVHAQGSGGGMAAYDFGWMWHELGIIRLRK
;
A
#
# COMPACT_ATOMS: atom_id res chain seq x y z
N MET A 1 -2.85 10.20 29.31
CA MET A 1 -3.50 9.47 28.19
C MET A 1 -4.81 10.15 27.80
N LYS A 2 -4.88 10.84 26.66
CA LYS A 2 -6.16 11.26 26.05
C LYS A 2 -6.49 10.24 24.97
N GLY A 3 -7.28 9.21 25.32
CA GLY A 3 -7.61 8.11 24.40
C GLY A 3 -8.68 7.21 25.01
N ARG A 4 -9.94 7.65 24.93
CA ARG A 4 -11.12 6.91 25.44
C ARG A 4 -11.90 6.20 24.32
N GLN A 5 -11.30 6.01 23.15
CA GLN A 5 -11.98 5.43 21.98
C GLN A 5 -11.12 4.38 21.30
N LEU A 6 -11.72 3.23 21.02
CA LEU A 6 -11.20 2.20 20.14
C LEU A 6 -11.85 2.37 18.76
N ARG A 7 -11.05 2.35 17.69
CA ARG A 7 -11.52 2.50 16.31
C ARG A 7 -11.14 1.28 15.49
N LEU A 8 -12.13 0.62 14.89
CA LEU A 8 -11.97 -0.47 13.93
C LEU A 8 -12.39 0.03 12.54
N GLN A 9 -11.48 0.02 11.57
CA GLN A 9 -11.78 0.35 10.18
C GLN A 9 -11.56 -0.88 9.31
N VAL A 10 -12.54 -1.22 8.46
CA VAL A 10 -12.51 -2.40 7.60
C VAL A 10 -13.22 -2.12 6.29
N ASN A 11 -12.83 -2.82 5.23
CA ASN A 11 -13.35 -2.61 3.88
C ASN A 11 -14.53 -3.56 3.51
N SER A 12 -15.25 -4.13 4.49
CA SER A 12 -16.48 -4.89 4.21
C SER A 12 -17.36 -5.03 5.45
N LYS A 13 -18.68 -5.17 5.23
CA LYS A 13 -19.67 -5.38 6.29
C LYS A 13 -19.37 -6.65 7.11
N GLU A 14 -19.01 -7.74 6.44
CA GLU A 14 -18.71 -9.02 7.10
C GLU A 14 -17.50 -8.93 8.03
N ARG A 15 -16.45 -8.17 7.63
CA ARG A 15 -15.30 -7.89 8.50
C ARG A 15 -15.67 -6.98 9.66
N ALA A 16 -16.60 -6.05 9.46
CA ALA A 16 -17.05 -5.14 10.52
C ALA A 16 -17.77 -5.90 11.62
N GLU A 17 -18.71 -6.78 11.25
CA GLU A 17 -19.43 -7.61 12.21
C GLU A 17 -18.50 -8.59 12.94
N ARG A 18 -17.58 -9.25 12.21
CA ARG A 18 -16.59 -10.14 12.84
C ARG A 18 -15.69 -9.39 13.83
N GLY A 19 -15.14 -8.25 13.43
CA GLY A 19 -14.28 -7.46 14.31
C GLY A 19 -15.03 -6.91 15.52
N ARG A 20 -16.28 -6.48 15.35
CA ARG A 20 -17.15 -6.09 16.46
C ARG A 20 -17.34 -7.22 17.46
N ALA A 21 -17.66 -8.43 16.99
CA ALA A 21 -17.83 -9.59 17.86
C ALA A 21 -16.56 -9.93 18.64
N MET A 22 -15.39 -9.88 17.98
CA MET A 22 -14.09 -10.11 18.63
C MET A 22 -13.80 -9.06 19.72
N LEU A 23 -14.03 -7.79 19.43
CA LEU A 23 -13.81 -6.71 20.38
C LEU A 23 -14.78 -6.79 21.56
N GLN A 24 -16.05 -7.12 21.32
CA GLN A 24 -17.03 -7.33 22.38
C GLN A 24 -16.65 -8.50 23.29
N ALA A 25 -16.20 -9.62 22.70
CA ALA A 25 -15.77 -10.80 23.47
C ALA A 25 -14.51 -10.52 24.32
N GLY A 26 -13.56 -9.74 23.80
CA GLY A 26 -12.30 -9.46 24.50
C GLY A 26 -12.38 -8.33 25.52
N LEU A 27 -13.21 -7.32 25.28
CA LEU A 27 -13.28 -6.11 26.11
C LEU A 27 -14.50 -6.06 27.02
N GLY A 28 -15.56 -6.84 26.72
CA GLY A 28 -16.77 -6.90 27.52
C GLY A 28 -17.32 -5.51 27.85
N ASP A 29 -17.47 -5.24 29.14
CA ASP A 29 -18.06 -4.00 29.67
C ASP A 29 -17.09 -2.80 29.67
N LEU A 30 -15.82 -3.00 29.28
CA LEU A 30 -14.85 -1.91 29.17
C LEU A 30 -15.14 -0.98 27.98
N VAL A 31 -15.97 -1.43 27.04
CA VAL A 31 -16.41 -0.65 25.87
C VAL A 31 -17.93 -0.49 25.86
N ARG A 32 -18.38 0.71 25.50
CA ARG A 32 -19.81 0.99 25.28
C ARG A 32 -20.26 0.55 23.89
N ALA A 33 -21.56 0.62 23.64
CA ALA A 33 -22.13 0.35 22.32
C ALA A 33 -21.37 1.13 21.22
N PRO A 34 -20.93 0.46 20.14
CA PRO A 34 -20.13 1.09 19.11
C PRO A 34 -20.96 2.07 18.29
N LEU A 35 -20.34 3.17 17.85
CA LEU A 35 -20.85 3.98 16.75
C LEU A 35 -20.36 3.37 15.44
N THR A 36 -21.29 2.93 14.59
CA THR A 36 -20.96 2.41 13.25
C THR A 36 -21.18 3.48 12.21
N GLN A 37 -20.16 3.77 11.42
CA GLN A 37 -20.27 4.67 10.27
C GLN A 37 -19.93 3.90 8.99
N ILE A 38 -20.82 3.98 8.00
CA ILE A 38 -20.56 3.48 6.66
C ILE A 38 -20.18 4.69 5.81
N MET A 39 -19.00 4.64 5.22
CA MET A 39 -18.49 5.68 4.34
C MET A 39 -18.37 5.12 2.92
N THR A 40 -18.51 5.99 1.92
CA THR A 40 -18.06 5.66 0.57
C THR A 40 -16.53 5.58 0.55
N PRO A 41 -15.93 4.90 -0.45
CA PRO A 41 -14.48 4.88 -0.62
C PRO A 41 -13.87 6.29 -0.68
N ALA A 42 -14.53 7.23 -1.37
CA ALA A 42 -14.08 8.62 -1.48
C ALA A 42 -14.06 9.32 -0.11
N GLN A 43 -15.14 9.21 0.68
CA GLN A 43 -15.20 9.79 2.02
C GLN A 43 -14.16 9.20 2.98
N ALA A 44 -13.89 7.89 2.87
CA ALA A 44 -12.88 7.22 3.69
C ALA A 44 -11.45 7.66 3.33
N MET A 45 -11.18 8.03 2.07
CA MET A 45 -9.89 8.58 1.66
C MET A 45 -9.68 9.99 2.21
N GLU A 46 -10.72 10.82 2.21
CA GLU A 46 -10.65 12.19 2.74
C GLU A 46 -10.46 12.24 4.26
N ASP A 47 -11.15 11.38 5.02
CA ASP A 47 -10.98 11.27 6.49
C ASP A 47 -9.56 10.80 6.89
N ARG A 48 -8.89 10.02 6.04
CA ARG A 48 -7.48 9.62 6.26
C ARG A 48 -6.51 10.78 6.07
N GLY A 49 -6.75 11.63 5.07
CA GLY A 49 -5.91 12.79 4.76
C GLY A 49 -5.90 13.83 5.89
N THR A 50 -6.99 13.97 6.65
CA THR A 50 -7.09 14.93 7.76
C THR A 50 -6.39 14.51 9.05
N HIS A 51 -6.08 13.21 9.20
CA HIS A 51 -5.36 12.67 10.36
C HIS A 51 -3.88 12.35 10.06
N GLY A 52 -3.38 12.74 8.89
CA GLY A 52 -1.97 12.70 8.54
C GLY A 52 -1.19 13.73 9.37
N ARG A 53 -0.06 13.28 9.93
CA ARG A 53 0.99 14.05 10.64
C ARG A 53 0.89 15.57 10.39
N GLU A 54 0.70 16.38 11.44
CA GLU A 54 0.96 17.82 11.35
C GLU A 54 2.44 17.99 10.94
N VAL A 55 2.69 18.23 9.66
CA VAL A 55 4.01 18.55 9.15
C VAL A 55 4.23 20.03 9.42
N SER A 56 5.22 20.36 10.27
CA SER A 56 5.59 21.75 10.54
C SER A 56 5.80 22.51 9.22
N PRO A 57 5.26 23.73 9.05
CA PRO A 57 5.36 24.52 7.82
C PRO A 57 6.80 24.76 7.34
N GLU A 58 7.77 24.66 8.25
CA GLU A 58 9.18 24.96 8.05
C GLU A 58 9.96 23.86 7.30
N LEU A 59 9.36 22.69 7.07
CA LEU A 59 9.98 21.53 6.40
C LEU A 59 9.29 21.17 5.07
N GLN A 60 8.50 22.07 4.49
CA GLN A 60 7.80 21.81 3.24
C GLN A 60 8.77 21.88 2.06
N ILE A 61 9.29 20.72 1.65
CA ILE A 61 9.96 20.54 0.36
C ILE A 61 8.92 20.81 -0.74
N PRO A 62 9.25 21.53 -1.83
CA PRO A 62 8.34 21.68 -2.96
C PRO A 62 7.85 20.31 -3.46
N PRO A 63 6.55 20.12 -3.77
CA PRO A 63 6.01 18.81 -4.15
C PRO A 63 6.75 18.12 -5.32
N GLU A 64 7.26 18.92 -6.27
CA GLU A 64 8.06 18.42 -7.40
C GLU A 64 9.42 17.88 -6.96
N GLU A 65 10.06 18.56 -6.02
CA GLU A 65 11.36 18.19 -5.45
C GLU A 65 11.22 16.91 -4.60
N GLU A 66 10.14 16.82 -3.82
CA GLU A 66 9.78 15.61 -3.06
C GLU A 66 9.52 14.41 -3.99
N ALA A 67 8.69 14.59 -5.02
CA ALA A 67 8.41 13.56 -6.01
C ALA A 67 9.67 13.07 -6.73
N ARG A 68 10.61 13.98 -7.04
CA ARG A 68 11.90 13.63 -7.65
C ARG A 68 12.77 12.80 -6.71
N ILE A 69 12.89 13.20 -5.44
CA ILE A 69 13.68 12.47 -4.44
C ILE A 69 13.10 11.07 -4.22
N ILE A 70 11.78 10.98 -4.03
CA ILE A 70 11.07 9.71 -3.86
C ILE A 70 11.25 8.84 -5.10
N GLY A 71 11.10 9.40 -6.30
CA GLY A 71 11.27 8.66 -7.56
C GLY A 71 12.68 8.06 -7.71
N GLN A 72 13.73 8.84 -7.42
CA GLN A 72 15.12 8.34 -7.46
C GLN A 72 15.38 7.24 -6.43
N MET A 73 14.83 7.40 -5.22
CA MET A 73 14.92 6.39 -4.17
C MET A 73 14.24 5.09 -4.59
N LEU A 74 13.01 5.20 -5.13
CA LEU A 74 12.24 4.04 -5.60
C LEU A 74 12.93 3.33 -6.77
N GLU A 75 13.43 4.07 -7.76
CA GLU A 75 14.13 3.45 -8.88
C GLU A 75 15.35 2.66 -8.40
N ARG A 76 16.19 3.26 -7.53
CA ARG A 76 17.34 2.57 -6.96
C ARG A 76 16.94 1.33 -6.19
N HIS A 77 15.94 1.46 -5.32
CA HIS A 77 15.47 0.35 -4.50
C HIS A 77 14.97 -0.81 -5.35
N TYR A 78 14.07 -0.55 -6.31
CA TYR A 78 13.50 -1.61 -7.12
C TYR A 78 14.50 -2.22 -8.10
N ARG A 79 15.52 -1.48 -8.55
CA ARG A 79 16.64 -2.07 -9.30
C ARG A 79 17.36 -3.15 -8.48
N GLN A 80 17.60 -2.90 -7.19
CA GLN A 80 18.20 -3.89 -6.30
C GLN A 80 17.28 -5.09 -6.10
N VAL A 81 15.98 -4.86 -5.89
CA VAL A 81 14.99 -5.92 -5.70
C VAL A 81 14.92 -6.87 -6.91
N LEU A 82 15.19 -6.39 -8.13
CA LEU A 82 15.25 -7.27 -9.32
C LEU A 82 16.39 -8.30 -9.28
N ASP A 83 17.42 -8.04 -8.48
CA ASP A 83 18.60 -8.88 -8.29
C ASP A 83 18.59 -9.65 -6.95
N GLU A 84 17.54 -9.46 -6.14
CA GLU A 84 17.38 -10.13 -4.85
C GLU A 84 16.35 -11.27 -4.90
N PRO A 85 16.52 -12.35 -4.11
CA PRO A 85 15.51 -13.39 -3.95
C PRO A 85 14.19 -12.84 -3.42
N VAL A 86 13.09 -13.13 -4.11
CA VAL A 86 11.75 -12.71 -3.68
C VAL A 86 10.94 -13.93 -3.25
N PRO A 87 10.47 -14.00 -1.98
CA PRO A 87 9.69 -15.14 -1.50
C PRO A 87 8.43 -15.45 -2.32
N ALA A 88 7.73 -14.41 -2.80
CA ALA A 88 6.56 -14.55 -3.66
C ALA A 88 6.87 -15.24 -5.01
N LEU A 89 8.13 -15.26 -5.43
CA LEU A 89 8.61 -15.90 -6.64
C LEU A 89 9.26 -17.27 -6.38
N GLY A 90 9.16 -17.79 -5.15
CA GLY A 90 9.82 -19.04 -4.73
C GLY A 90 11.31 -18.87 -4.51
N ASP A 91 11.71 -17.77 -3.88
CA ASP A 91 13.10 -17.40 -3.57
C ASP A 91 14.02 -17.28 -4.80
N LEU A 92 13.42 -17.08 -5.97
CA LEU A 92 14.14 -16.68 -7.17
C LEU A 92 14.17 -15.17 -7.28
N THR A 93 15.20 -14.64 -7.94
CA THR A 93 15.19 -13.24 -8.34
C THR A 93 14.16 -13.01 -9.46
N PRO A 94 13.56 -11.82 -9.57
CA PRO A 94 12.69 -11.48 -10.70
C PRO A 94 13.32 -11.76 -12.06
N ARG A 95 14.62 -11.45 -12.24
CA ARG A 95 15.37 -11.74 -13.47
C ARG A 95 15.52 -13.23 -13.76
N GLN A 96 15.66 -14.06 -12.73
CA GLN A 96 15.69 -15.52 -12.89
C GLN A 96 14.31 -16.08 -13.22
N ALA A 97 13.28 -15.61 -12.50
CA ALA A 97 11.92 -16.11 -12.64
C ALA A 97 11.37 -15.92 -14.06
N VAL A 98 11.67 -14.80 -14.73
CA VAL A 98 11.16 -14.52 -16.09
C VAL A 98 11.70 -15.45 -17.20
N GLN A 99 12.71 -16.27 -16.92
CA GLN A 99 13.24 -17.22 -17.90
C GLN A 99 12.23 -18.31 -18.27
N THR A 100 11.31 -18.65 -17.37
CA THR A 100 10.27 -19.66 -17.62
C THR A 100 8.91 -19.03 -17.93
N ALA A 101 8.08 -19.71 -18.73
CA ALA A 101 6.73 -19.22 -19.03
C ALA A 101 5.84 -19.10 -17.78
N SER A 102 6.00 -20.01 -16.83
CA SER A 102 5.31 -19.97 -15.53
C SER A 102 5.81 -18.80 -14.67
N GLY A 103 7.13 -18.62 -14.58
CA GLY A 103 7.72 -17.54 -13.80
C GLY A 103 7.39 -16.15 -14.35
N ARG A 104 7.32 -15.96 -15.68
CA ARG A 104 6.81 -14.69 -16.25
C ARG A 104 5.41 -14.31 -15.76
N LYS A 105 4.51 -15.29 -15.62
CA LYS A 105 3.16 -15.06 -15.08
C LYS A 105 3.21 -14.70 -13.59
N LYS A 106 4.04 -15.38 -12.79
CA LYS A 106 4.22 -15.06 -11.37
C LYS A 106 4.80 -13.66 -11.16
N VAL A 107 5.82 -13.30 -11.93
CA VAL A 107 6.44 -11.96 -11.88
C VAL A 107 5.43 -10.89 -12.28
N ALA A 108 4.60 -11.13 -13.30
CA ALA A 108 3.54 -10.20 -13.68
C ALA A 108 2.51 -9.98 -12.55
N ILE A 109 2.11 -11.03 -11.83
CA ILE A 109 1.21 -10.91 -10.67
C ILE A 109 1.90 -10.09 -9.56
N TRP A 110 3.15 -10.42 -9.25
CA TRP A 110 3.93 -9.71 -8.23
C TRP A 110 4.14 -8.22 -8.55
N LEU A 111 4.42 -7.85 -9.80
CA LEU A 111 4.52 -6.45 -10.21
C LEU A 111 3.19 -5.70 -10.08
N LYS A 112 2.06 -6.36 -10.39
CA LYS A 112 0.73 -5.78 -10.17
C LYS A 112 0.45 -5.55 -8.69
N ASP A 113 0.87 -6.47 -7.83
CA ASP A 113 0.74 -6.31 -6.38
C ASP A 113 1.57 -5.13 -5.85
N ILE A 114 2.77 -4.89 -6.41
CA ILE A 114 3.57 -3.70 -6.12
C ILE A 114 2.83 -2.43 -6.54
N GLU A 115 2.40 -2.33 -7.79
CA GLU A 115 1.65 -1.17 -8.31
C GLU A 115 0.40 -0.90 -7.46
N ASN A 116 -0.39 -1.93 -7.14
CA ASN A 116 -1.58 -1.81 -6.30
C ASN A 116 -1.25 -1.34 -4.87
N THR A 117 -0.22 -1.91 -4.23
CA THR A 117 0.16 -1.55 -2.86
C THR A 117 0.62 -0.10 -2.78
N THR A 118 1.35 0.38 -3.78
CA THR A 118 1.83 1.77 -3.85
C THR A 118 0.69 2.77 -4.07
N VAL A 119 -0.33 2.40 -4.85
CA VAL A 119 -1.57 3.19 -4.99
C VAL A 119 -2.35 3.22 -3.66
N HIS A 120 -2.37 2.14 -2.89
CA HIS A 120 -3.07 2.13 -1.61
C HIS A 120 -2.33 2.84 -0.46
N ALA A 121 -1.00 2.99 -0.56
CA ALA A 121 -0.20 3.77 0.39
C ALA A 121 -0.49 5.30 0.34
N GLN A 122 -1.25 5.76 -0.67
CA GLN A 122 -1.67 7.15 -0.88
C GLN A 122 -2.41 7.81 0.28
N GLY A 123 -3.03 7.04 1.18
CA GLY A 123 -3.77 7.58 2.33
C GLY A 123 -2.91 8.33 3.37
N SER A 124 -1.58 8.39 3.17
CA SER A 124 -0.63 9.01 4.11
C SER A 124 0.11 10.25 3.56
N GLY A 125 -0.29 10.78 2.39
CA GLY A 125 0.10 12.12 1.93
C GLY A 125 1.51 12.30 1.35
N GLY A 126 2.01 11.42 0.47
CA GLY A 126 3.36 11.56 -0.09
C GLY A 126 3.46 11.31 -1.60
N GLY A 127 4.44 11.94 -2.25
CA GLY A 127 4.75 11.94 -3.70
C GLY A 127 5.02 10.59 -4.39
N MET A 128 4.62 9.47 -3.78
CA MET A 128 4.66 8.11 -4.35
C MET A 128 3.63 7.89 -5.48
N ALA A 129 2.57 8.69 -5.52
CA ALA A 129 1.39 8.47 -6.38
C ALA A 129 1.67 8.57 -7.89
N ALA A 130 2.79 9.17 -8.30
CA ALA A 130 3.13 9.40 -9.71
C ALA A 130 4.26 8.49 -10.22
N TYR A 131 4.77 7.57 -9.40
CA TYR A 131 5.88 6.74 -9.82
C TYR A 131 5.42 5.63 -10.77
N ASP A 132 5.91 5.65 -12.02
CA ASP A 132 5.60 4.64 -13.02
C ASP A 132 6.58 3.45 -12.92
N PHE A 133 6.05 2.29 -12.52
CA PHE A 133 6.78 1.02 -12.50
C PHE A 133 6.96 0.38 -13.88
N GLY A 134 6.49 1.04 -14.95
CA GLY A 134 6.57 0.56 -16.34
C GLY A 134 7.97 0.12 -16.77
N TRP A 135 9.02 0.80 -16.27
CA TRP A 135 10.40 0.43 -16.57
C TRP A 135 10.74 -1.00 -16.12
N MET A 136 10.20 -1.49 -14.99
CA MET A 136 10.45 -2.86 -14.51
C MET A 136 9.87 -3.89 -15.49
N TRP A 137 8.67 -3.62 -15.99
CA TRP A 137 8.02 -4.47 -16.99
C TRP A 137 8.79 -4.55 -18.30
N HIS A 138 9.34 -3.42 -18.74
CA HIS A 138 10.20 -3.33 -19.93
C HIS A 138 11.51 -4.07 -19.72
N GLU A 139 12.20 -3.83 -18.60
CA GLU A 139 13.49 -4.42 -18.27
C GLU A 139 13.41 -5.94 -18.12
N LEU A 140 12.31 -6.44 -17.56
CA LEU A 140 12.04 -7.87 -17.42
C LEU A 140 11.48 -8.52 -18.70
N GLY A 141 11.25 -7.75 -19.77
CA GLY A 141 10.76 -8.26 -21.06
C GLY A 141 9.32 -8.79 -21.03
N ILE A 142 8.53 -8.42 -20.01
CA ILE A 142 7.17 -8.92 -19.78
C ILE A 142 6.09 -7.84 -19.91
N ILE A 143 6.41 -6.70 -20.52
CA ILE A 143 5.47 -5.57 -20.72
C ILE A 143 4.12 -5.97 -21.34
N ARG A 144 4.09 -7.01 -22.18
CA ARG A 144 2.86 -7.52 -22.78
C ARG A 144 1.86 -8.08 -21.75
N LEU A 145 2.32 -8.40 -20.54
CA LEU A 145 1.52 -8.94 -19.43
C LEU A 145 1.00 -7.85 -18.47
N ARG A 146 1.34 -6.57 -18.69
CA ARG A 146 0.92 -5.45 -17.85
C ARG A 146 -0.58 -5.12 -17.95
N LYS A 147 -1.27 -5.65 -18.95
CA LYS A 147 -2.71 -5.42 -19.21
C LYS A 147 -3.60 -5.84 -18.04
#